data_AF-A0A8X6IA90-F1
#
_entry.id   AF-A0A8X6IA90-F1
#
_cell.length_a   1.000
_cell.length_b   1.000
_cell.length_c   1.000
_cell.angle_alpha   90.00
_cell.angle_beta   90.00
_cell.angle_gamma   90.00
#
_symmetry.space_group_name_H-M   'P 1'
#
loop_
_entity.id
_entity.type
_entity.pdbx_description
1 polymer ?
#
loop_
_entity_poly.entity_id
_entity_poly.type
_entity_poly.pdbx_seq_one_letter_code
_entity_poly.pdbx_strand_id
1 'polypeptide(L)'
;MDINEDLSDPKIFEDDWETDPAEIEIPEEKPSVQESIQETLQTLDLFMNNKFEEALDLMEPWAHCSSYHALGKSTVCFIQSILSFDPDEISRSMEILKESVAVCNKLRRKGTLVYITRLLRGVDYNMYTTEEVHAELCYAECLLLTALLTFVADNSFVNFIKGGLRIRATALILENRRWEDEEDRRHYESGVRMGLGIFYLVVAHLPTRIIRVLEMIGFCGDKETGLQYLYDSVALDGSLRSPLTALFLLCYNTIITYLFGLADGDLVSSEYIIKNMLKKYPRGTLYLFLYGRLLEVKGEFDQAINLLLDSLTVQDKWRQMRNLGSWEIMWCYSFKFEWKNAQKYLDFLRKESRWSPAIYTYTYAIALYYGIWEGKN
;
A
#
# COMPACT_ATOMS: atom_id res chain seq x y z
N MET A 1 11.93 23.93 7.52
CA MET A 1 12.94 22.95 7.99
C MET A 1 13.88 22.71 6.84
N ASP A 2 15.17 22.98 7.02
CA ASP A 2 16.16 22.90 5.95
C ASP A 2 16.58 21.44 5.78
N ILE A 3 16.00 20.75 4.79
CA ILE A 3 16.19 19.32 4.50
C ILE A 3 17.67 18.97 4.31
N ASN A 4 18.50 19.96 3.96
CA ASN A 4 19.93 19.79 3.78
C ASN A 4 20.72 19.63 5.09
N GLU A 5 20.25 20.18 6.21
CA GLU A 5 20.93 20.01 7.51
C GLU A 5 20.76 18.59 8.04
N ASP A 6 19.54 18.03 7.98
CA ASP A 6 19.27 16.65 8.42
C ASP A 6 20.12 15.64 7.64
N LEU A 7 20.12 15.69 6.30
CA LEU A 7 20.75 14.67 5.46
C LEU A 7 22.29 14.71 5.44
N SER A 8 22.90 15.70 6.10
CA SER A 8 24.36 15.81 6.25
C SER A 8 24.93 14.99 7.41
N ASP A 9 24.07 14.53 8.33
CA ASP A 9 24.48 13.69 9.45
C ASP A 9 24.53 12.20 9.04
N PRO A 10 25.71 11.54 9.03
CA PRO A 10 25.83 10.11 8.75
C PRO A 10 24.98 9.23 9.69
N LYS A 11 24.57 9.75 10.86
CA LYS A 11 23.65 9.07 11.79
C LYS A 11 22.22 8.95 11.28
N ILE A 12 21.80 9.72 10.27
CA ILE A 12 20.49 9.49 9.63
C ILE A 12 20.42 8.11 8.95
N PHE A 13 21.57 7.57 8.55
CA PHE A 13 21.69 6.19 8.06
C PHE A 13 21.90 5.17 9.18
N GLU A 14 22.13 5.62 10.42
CA GLU A 14 22.05 4.76 11.60
C GLU A 14 20.57 4.52 11.93
N ASP A 15 20.23 3.27 12.24
CA ASP A 15 18.87 2.85 12.46
C ASP A 15 18.45 3.28 13.89
N ASP A 16 17.72 4.39 14.06
CA ASP A 16 17.11 4.73 15.38
C ASP A 16 16.21 3.60 15.93
N TRP A 17 15.71 2.73 15.04
CA TRP A 17 14.97 1.49 15.32
C TRP A 17 15.86 0.28 15.63
N GLU A 18 17.20 0.44 15.61
CA GLU A 18 18.16 -0.51 16.21
C GLU A 18 18.34 -0.25 17.71
N THR A 19 17.51 0.61 18.33
CA THR A 19 17.29 0.54 19.78
C THR A 19 16.98 -0.91 20.13
N ASP A 20 17.83 -1.48 21.00
CA ASP A 20 17.83 -2.90 21.35
C ASP A 20 16.39 -3.31 21.63
N PRO A 21 15.76 -4.13 20.75
CA PRO A 21 14.34 -4.40 20.85
C PRO A 21 14.12 -5.00 22.24
N ALA A 22 13.42 -4.25 23.10
CA ALA A 22 13.13 -4.65 24.47
C ALA A 22 12.78 -6.14 24.46
N GLU A 23 13.59 -6.96 25.13
CA GLU A 23 13.62 -8.44 25.10
C GLU A 23 12.42 -9.10 24.40
N ILE A 24 12.32 -9.03 23.07
CA ILE A 24 11.24 -9.70 22.34
C ILE A 24 11.59 -11.18 22.40
N GLU A 25 11.15 -11.95 23.38
CA GLU A 25 11.44 -13.38 23.43
C GLU A 25 10.81 -14.06 22.20
N ILE A 26 11.63 -14.78 21.42
CA ILE A 26 11.11 -15.59 20.31
C ILE A 26 10.80 -16.96 20.92
N PRO A 27 9.54 -17.41 20.92
CA PRO A 27 9.18 -18.72 21.44
C PRO A 27 9.94 -19.83 20.71
N GLU A 28 10.24 -20.93 21.41
CA GLU A 28 10.82 -22.14 20.80
C GLU A 28 9.87 -22.76 19.77
N GLU A 29 8.57 -22.73 20.05
CA GLU A 29 7.50 -23.13 19.13
C GLU A 29 6.91 -21.91 18.43
N LYS A 30 7.18 -21.78 17.12
CA LYS A 30 6.57 -20.78 16.24
C LYS A 30 6.37 -21.37 14.84
N PRO A 31 5.45 -20.81 14.02
CA PRO A 31 5.25 -21.25 12.66
C PRO A 31 6.54 -21.15 11.82
N SER A 32 6.71 -22.10 10.91
CA SER A 32 7.71 -22.02 9.85
C SER A 32 7.43 -20.84 8.91
N VAL A 33 8.41 -20.51 8.05
CA VAL A 33 8.23 -19.46 7.03
C VAL A 33 7.09 -19.84 6.08
N GLN A 34 7.03 -21.09 5.65
CA GLN A 34 6.01 -21.59 4.73
C GLN A 34 4.61 -21.54 5.35
N GLU A 35 4.46 -22.00 6.59
CA GLU A 35 3.19 -21.88 7.34
C GLU A 35 2.78 -20.41 7.48
N SER A 36 3.73 -19.54 7.84
CA SER A 36 3.44 -18.10 7.98
C SER A 36 3.01 -17.46 6.66
N ILE A 37 3.63 -17.82 5.53
CA ILE A 37 3.21 -17.36 4.19
C ILE A 37 1.80 -17.85 3.87
N GLN A 38 1.50 -19.12 4.16
CA GLN A 38 0.20 -19.71 3.90
C GLN A 38 -0.91 -19.06 4.73
N GLU A 39 -0.68 -18.83 6.02
CA GLU A 39 -1.60 -18.11 6.91
C GLU A 39 -1.78 -16.66 6.43
N THR A 40 -0.71 -16.00 5.97
CA THR A 40 -0.80 -14.64 5.40
C THR A 40 -1.58 -14.60 4.08
N LEU A 41 -1.49 -15.63 3.23
CA LEU A 41 -2.33 -15.78 2.04
C LEU A 41 -3.81 -15.91 2.41
N GLN A 42 -4.12 -16.68 3.46
CA GLN A 42 -5.48 -16.80 3.96
C GLN A 42 -5.98 -15.46 4.52
N THR A 43 -5.16 -14.73 5.29
CA THR A 43 -5.46 -13.37 5.75
C THR A 43 -5.74 -12.44 4.60
N LEU A 44 -4.96 -12.48 3.52
CA LEU A 44 -5.19 -11.68 2.33
C LEU A 44 -6.53 -12.02 1.68
N ASP A 45 -6.87 -13.30 1.55
CA ASP A 45 -8.14 -13.74 0.99
C ASP A 45 -9.33 -13.32 1.86
N LEU A 46 -9.21 -13.40 3.19
CA LEU A 46 -10.21 -12.88 4.13
C LEU A 46 -10.38 -11.36 3.97
N PHE A 47 -9.27 -10.62 3.98
CA PHE A 47 -9.25 -9.17 3.81
C PHE A 47 -9.91 -8.73 2.49
N MET A 48 -9.51 -9.33 1.38
CA MET A 48 -10.05 -9.02 0.05
C MET A 48 -11.52 -9.41 -0.11
N ASN A 49 -12.06 -10.29 0.74
CA ASN A 49 -13.48 -10.65 0.81
C ASN A 49 -14.22 -9.97 1.98
N ASN A 50 -13.72 -8.82 2.45
CA ASN A 50 -14.35 -7.95 3.45
C ASN A 50 -14.43 -8.54 4.87
N LYS A 51 -13.66 -9.59 5.18
CA LYS A 51 -13.61 -10.24 6.50
C LYS A 51 -12.44 -9.71 7.33
N PHE A 52 -12.45 -8.40 7.60
CA PHE A 52 -11.31 -7.69 8.19
C PHE A 52 -10.92 -8.16 9.59
N GLU A 53 -11.91 -8.42 10.45
CA GLU A 53 -11.68 -8.93 11.82
C GLU A 53 -11.06 -10.33 11.78
N GLU A 54 -11.66 -11.26 11.01
CA GLU A 54 -11.12 -12.63 10.83
C GLU A 54 -9.67 -12.59 10.28
N ALA A 55 -9.38 -11.65 9.38
CA ALA A 55 -8.05 -11.47 8.81
C ALA A 55 -7.01 -11.05 9.87
N LEU A 56 -7.38 -10.17 10.81
CA LEU A 56 -6.52 -9.75 11.92
C LEU A 56 -6.40 -10.82 13.00
N ASP A 57 -7.51 -11.50 13.34
CA ASP A 57 -7.54 -12.58 14.32
C ASP A 57 -6.60 -13.74 13.93
N LEU A 58 -6.44 -14.00 12.63
CA LEU A 58 -5.48 -14.99 12.12
C LEU A 58 -4.02 -14.54 12.30
N MET A 59 -3.75 -13.23 12.26
CA MET A 59 -2.37 -12.70 12.34
C MET A 59 -1.91 -12.48 13.78
N GLU A 60 -2.84 -12.10 14.67
CA GLU A 60 -2.56 -11.67 16.04
C GLU A 60 -1.70 -12.65 16.86
N PRO A 61 -1.93 -13.98 16.84
CA PRO A 61 -1.23 -14.92 17.71
C PRO A 61 0.29 -14.95 17.49
N TRP A 62 0.75 -14.71 16.26
CA TRP A 62 2.15 -14.88 15.87
C TRP A 62 2.83 -13.58 15.44
N ALA A 63 2.09 -12.46 15.40
CA ALA A 63 2.62 -11.17 14.96
C ALA A 63 3.83 -10.67 15.79
N HIS A 64 4.01 -11.16 17.01
CA HIS A 64 5.14 -10.81 17.88
C HIS A 64 6.42 -11.61 17.59
N CYS A 65 6.36 -12.71 16.81
CA CYS A 65 7.49 -13.62 16.61
C CYS A 65 7.65 -14.17 15.18
N SER A 66 6.76 -13.84 14.25
CA SER A 66 6.86 -14.21 12.83
C SER A 66 6.79 -12.98 11.93
N SER A 67 7.78 -12.82 11.05
CA SER A 67 7.89 -11.68 10.12
C SER A 67 6.67 -11.51 9.22
N TYR A 68 6.09 -12.61 8.73
CA TYR A 68 4.95 -12.57 7.83
C TYR A 68 3.64 -12.21 8.55
N HIS A 69 3.45 -12.70 9.78
CA HIS A 69 2.31 -12.34 10.61
C HIS A 69 2.36 -10.86 11.04
N ALA A 70 3.54 -10.39 11.44
CA ALA A 70 3.78 -8.99 11.77
C ALA A 70 3.48 -8.08 10.57
N LEU A 71 4.02 -8.42 9.40
CA LEU A 71 3.76 -7.69 8.17
C LEU A 71 2.28 -7.77 7.74
N GLY A 72 1.64 -8.93 7.85
CA GLY A 72 0.24 -9.14 7.49
C GLY A 72 -0.68 -8.26 8.34
N LYS A 73 -0.53 -8.30 9.67
CA LYS A 73 -1.25 -7.43 10.61
C LYS A 73 -1.04 -5.95 10.29
N SER A 74 0.22 -5.52 10.15
CA SER A 74 0.53 -4.12 9.86
C SER A 74 0.01 -3.66 8.49
N THR A 75 0.00 -4.52 7.47
CA THR A 75 -0.55 -4.21 6.15
C THR A 75 -2.07 -3.99 6.20
N VAL A 76 -2.81 -4.84 6.92
CA VAL A 76 -4.26 -4.67 7.10
C VAL A 76 -4.56 -3.35 7.82
N CYS A 77 -3.89 -3.08 8.92
CA CYS A 77 -4.05 -1.82 9.66
C CYS A 77 -3.64 -0.60 8.81
N PHE A 78 -2.56 -0.71 8.05
CA PHE A 78 -2.10 0.34 7.13
C PHE A 78 -3.19 0.69 6.12
N ILE A 79 -3.74 -0.30 5.40
CA ILE A 79 -4.77 -0.04 4.38
C ILE A 79 -6.03 0.58 5.00
N GLN A 80 -6.43 0.14 6.21
CA GLN A 80 -7.56 0.73 6.93
C GLN A 80 -7.29 2.21 7.31
N SER A 81 -6.11 2.49 7.84
CA SER A 81 -5.73 3.82 8.32
C SER A 81 -5.59 4.86 7.18
N ILE A 82 -4.97 4.50 6.05
CA ILE A 82 -4.81 5.45 4.93
C ILE A 82 -6.15 5.82 4.29
N LEU A 83 -7.16 4.93 4.38
CA LEU A 83 -8.49 5.19 3.83
C LEU A 83 -9.39 5.96 4.80
N SER A 84 -9.07 5.97 6.10
CA SER A 84 -9.81 6.76 7.09
C SER A 84 -9.36 8.19 7.20
N PHE A 85 -8.06 8.45 6.99
CA PHE A 85 -7.41 9.73 7.34
C PHE A 85 -7.71 10.16 8.79
N ASP A 86 -8.01 9.20 9.68
CA ASP A 86 -8.22 9.45 11.09
C ASP A 86 -6.85 9.49 11.78
N PRO A 87 -6.46 10.62 12.41
CA PRO A 87 -5.16 10.74 13.08
C PRO A 87 -4.92 9.65 14.14
N ASP A 88 -5.97 9.19 14.82
CA ASP A 88 -5.86 8.16 15.86
C ASP A 88 -5.60 6.78 15.23
N GLU A 89 -6.27 6.45 14.12
CA GLU A 89 -6.03 5.20 13.38
C GLU A 89 -4.66 5.20 12.69
N ILE A 90 -4.23 6.34 12.15
CA ILE A 90 -2.89 6.52 11.57
C ILE A 90 -1.82 6.32 12.65
N SER A 91 -1.99 6.94 13.82
CA SER A 91 -1.04 6.81 14.94
C SER A 91 -0.95 5.37 15.43
N ARG A 92 -2.08 4.68 15.57
CA ARG A 92 -2.12 3.26 15.93
C ARG A 92 -1.46 2.37 14.87
N SER A 93 -1.74 2.59 13.59
CA SER A 93 -1.11 1.83 12.51
C SER A 93 0.41 2.05 12.48
N MET A 94 0.87 3.25 12.82
CA MET A 94 2.28 3.58 12.94
C MET A 94 2.93 2.80 14.10
N GLU A 95 2.27 2.67 15.25
CA GLU A 95 2.76 1.86 16.38
C GLU A 95 2.91 0.37 15.99
N ILE A 96 1.88 -0.20 15.36
CA ILE A 96 1.91 -1.60 14.89
C ILE A 96 3.04 -1.82 13.86
N LEU A 97 3.28 -0.86 12.97
CA LEU A 97 4.39 -0.92 12.01
C LEU A 97 5.74 -0.90 12.74
N LYS A 98 5.92 -0.07 13.77
CA LYS A 98 7.16 -0.03 14.57
C LYS A 98 7.42 -1.36 15.28
N GLU A 99 6.40 -1.97 15.86
CA GLU A 99 6.48 -3.31 16.43
C GLU A 99 6.88 -4.34 15.37
N SER A 100 6.26 -4.28 14.19
CA SER A 100 6.55 -5.20 13.08
C SER A 100 7.97 -5.06 12.54
N VAL A 101 8.48 -3.83 12.46
CA VAL A 101 9.89 -3.51 12.14
C VAL A 101 10.81 -4.15 13.18
N ALA A 102 10.49 -4.04 14.48
CA ALA A 102 11.31 -4.63 15.55
C ALA A 102 11.35 -6.17 15.48
N VAL A 103 10.22 -6.82 15.22
CA VAL A 103 10.13 -8.28 15.03
C VAL A 103 11.00 -8.72 13.83
N CYS A 104 10.84 -8.08 12.67
CA CYS A 104 11.64 -8.42 11.49
C CYS A 104 13.14 -8.11 11.68
N ASN A 105 13.48 -7.02 12.38
CA ASN A 105 14.87 -6.68 12.73
C ASN A 105 15.51 -7.74 13.64
N LYS A 106 14.72 -8.41 14.48
CA LYS A 106 15.22 -9.49 15.33
C LYS A 106 15.52 -10.77 14.53
N LEU A 107 14.65 -11.10 13.57
CA LEU A 107 14.71 -12.34 12.78
C LEU A 107 15.70 -12.26 11.59
N ARG A 108 16.00 -11.05 11.10
CA ARG A 108 17.01 -10.87 10.06
C ARG A 108 18.43 -11.17 10.58
N ARG A 109 19.35 -11.36 9.65
CA ARG A 109 20.75 -11.63 9.96
C ARG A 109 21.45 -10.42 10.60
N LYS A 110 21.76 -10.52 11.91
CA LYS A 110 22.53 -9.50 12.64
C LYS A 110 24.02 -9.54 12.25
N GLY A 111 24.69 -8.38 12.20
CA GLY A 111 26.12 -8.26 11.84
C GLY A 111 26.42 -7.73 10.42
N THR A 112 25.46 -7.03 9.81
CA THR A 112 25.56 -6.43 8.47
C THR A 112 25.62 -4.90 8.52
N LEU A 113 26.18 -4.32 9.58
CA LEU A 113 26.43 -2.87 9.68
C LEU A 113 27.69 -2.45 8.89
N VAL A 114 27.68 -2.73 7.58
CA VAL A 114 28.82 -2.53 6.65
C VAL A 114 28.27 -2.07 5.30
N TYR A 115 27.29 -1.16 5.30
CA TYR A 115 26.57 -0.74 4.08
C TYR A 115 27.48 0.02 3.09
N ILE A 116 28.59 0.60 3.58
CA ILE A 116 29.56 1.32 2.74
C ILE A 116 30.78 0.44 2.38
N THR A 117 31.15 -0.51 3.24
CA THR A 117 32.33 -1.37 3.03
C THR A 117 32.03 -2.67 2.26
N ARG A 118 30.75 -3.07 2.08
CA ARG A 118 30.32 -4.28 1.34
C ARG A 118 30.16 -4.13 -0.16
N LEU A 119 30.11 -2.91 -0.70
CA LEU A 119 30.19 -2.72 -2.15
C LEU A 119 31.51 -3.30 -2.75
N LEU A 120 32.50 -3.59 -1.89
CA LEU A 120 33.85 -4.03 -2.23
C LEU A 120 34.13 -5.53 -1.96
N ARG A 121 33.24 -6.29 -1.30
CA ARG A 121 33.42 -7.74 -1.06
C ARG A 121 32.10 -8.49 -1.25
N GLY A 122 32.09 -9.45 -2.19
CA GLY A 122 30.92 -10.27 -2.52
C GLY A 122 30.33 -10.95 -1.29
N VAL A 123 29.07 -10.67 -1.00
CA VAL A 123 28.28 -11.34 0.04
C VAL A 123 27.76 -12.65 -0.55
N ASP A 124 28.01 -13.76 0.13
CA ASP A 124 27.41 -15.04 -0.24
C ASP A 124 26.02 -15.16 0.40
N TYR A 125 24.99 -14.80 -0.36
CA TYR A 125 23.60 -14.87 0.08
C TYR A 125 23.09 -16.30 0.29
N ASN A 126 23.81 -17.32 -0.19
CA ASN A 126 23.47 -18.72 0.06
C ASN A 126 23.72 -19.14 1.52
N MET A 127 24.50 -18.36 2.27
CA MET A 127 24.71 -18.58 3.70
C MET A 127 23.55 -18.11 4.57
N TYR A 128 22.55 -17.42 4.02
CA TYR A 128 21.41 -16.94 4.78
C TYR A 128 20.37 -18.06 4.88
N THR A 129 19.76 -18.20 6.06
CA THR A 129 18.62 -19.10 6.20
C THR A 129 17.42 -18.58 5.39
N THR A 130 16.42 -19.42 5.13
CA THR A 130 15.15 -18.97 4.52
C THR A 130 14.48 -17.92 5.39
N GLU A 131 14.46 -18.14 6.71
CA GLU A 131 13.91 -17.16 7.66
C GLU A 131 14.61 -15.81 7.59
N GLU A 132 15.95 -15.78 7.61
CA GLU A 132 16.70 -14.52 7.57
C GLU A 132 16.41 -13.72 6.30
N VAL A 133 16.31 -14.39 5.14
CA VAL A 133 16.03 -13.70 3.87
C VAL A 133 14.62 -13.17 3.80
N HIS A 134 13.62 -13.96 4.20
CA HIS A 134 12.24 -13.49 4.23
C HIS A 134 12.03 -12.39 5.28
N ALA A 135 12.75 -12.44 6.41
CA ALA A 135 12.75 -11.35 7.40
C ALA A 135 13.35 -10.05 6.83
N GLU A 136 14.41 -10.09 6.02
CA GLU A 136 14.95 -8.91 5.33
C GLU A 136 13.90 -8.28 4.38
N LEU A 137 13.12 -9.11 3.67
CA LEU A 137 12.04 -8.63 2.81
C LEU A 137 10.90 -8.00 3.60
N CYS A 138 10.37 -8.70 4.61
CA CYS A 138 9.29 -8.15 5.44
C CYS A 138 9.73 -6.88 6.17
N TYR A 139 10.98 -6.80 6.63
CA TYR A 139 11.56 -5.59 7.21
C TYR A 139 11.56 -4.42 6.20
N ALA A 140 12.02 -4.65 4.97
CA ALA A 140 12.02 -3.63 3.92
C ALA A 140 10.60 -3.15 3.59
N GLU A 141 9.62 -4.06 3.52
CA GLU A 141 8.22 -3.72 3.28
C GLU A 141 7.62 -2.94 4.45
N CYS A 142 7.89 -3.31 5.71
CA CYS A 142 7.43 -2.54 6.88
C CYS A 142 7.99 -1.11 6.87
N LEU A 143 9.26 -0.93 6.49
CA LEU A 143 9.86 0.40 6.34
C LEU A 143 9.21 1.19 5.20
N LEU A 144 8.89 0.54 4.08
CA LEU A 144 8.19 1.17 2.98
C LEU A 144 6.78 1.62 3.39
N LEU A 145 6.01 0.77 4.07
CA LEU A 145 4.69 1.12 4.61
C LEU A 145 4.78 2.26 5.63
N THR A 146 5.79 2.23 6.51
CA THR A 146 6.09 3.32 7.45
C THR A 146 6.34 4.62 6.72
N ALA A 147 7.17 4.60 5.66
CA ALA A 147 7.47 5.78 4.86
C ALA A 147 6.23 6.33 4.16
N LEU A 148 5.39 5.48 3.59
CA LEU A 148 4.13 5.88 2.96
C LEU A 148 3.19 6.54 3.98
N LEU A 149 3.10 5.98 5.19
CA LEU A 149 2.27 6.54 6.26
C LEU A 149 2.82 7.86 6.81
N THR A 150 4.15 8.00 6.95
CA THR A 150 4.80 9.25 7.35
C THR A 150 4.62 10.36 6.29
N PHE A 151 4.57 10.00 5.00
CA PHE A 151 4.27 10.98 3.95
C PHE A 151 2.87 11.58 4.10
N VAL A 152 1.91 10.81 4.60
CA VAL A 152 0.55 11.28 4.93
C VAL A 152 0.54 12.15 6.20
N ALA A 153 1.36 11.79 7.21
CA ALA A 153 1.31 12.42 8.54
C ALA A 153 2.24 13.64 8.71
N ASP A 154 3.54 13.51 8.44
CA ASP A 154 4.57 14.40 9.03
C ASP A 154 5.63 14.92 8.03
N ASN A 155 5.45 14.72 6.71
CA ASN A 155 6.36 15.21 5.65
C ASN A 155 7.86 14.83 5.81
N SER A 156 8.19 13.78 6.58
CA SER A 156 9.57 13.29 6.74
C SER A 156 9.93 12.23 5.69
N PHE A 157 11.15 12.33 5.15
CA PHE A 157 11.65 11.46 4.07
C PHE A 157 12.74 10.47 4.52
N VAL A 158 13.13 10.48 5.80
CA VAL A 158 14.20 9.62 6.31
C VAL A 158 13.84 8.13 6.18
N ASN A 159 12.64 7.74 6.65
CA ASN A 159 12.15 6.36 6.54
C ASN A 159 12.03 5.92 5.08
N PHE A 160 11.73 6.84 4.17
CA PHE A 160 11.67 6.56 2.74
C PHE A 160 13.04 6.20 2.17
N ILE A 161 14.09 6.97 2.49
CA ILE A 161 15.46 6.66 2.09
C ILE A 161 15.90 5.29 2.64
N LYS A 162 15.62 5.04 3.93
CA LYS A 162 15.94 3.75 4.58
C LYS A 162 15.22 2.58 3.89
N GLY A 163 13.92 2.71 3.63
CA GLY A 163 13.14 1.71 2.90
C GLY A 163 13.70 1.41 1.51
N GLY A 164 14.11 2.45 0.77
CA GLY A 164 14.76 2.31 -0.54
C GLY A 164 16.04 1.49 -0.52
N LEU A 165 16.94 1.78 0.43
CA LEU A 165 18.18 1.03 0.59
C LEU A 165 17.91 -0.44 0.93
N ARG A 166 16.93 -0.72 1.80
CA ARG A 166 16.59 -2.08 2.19
C ARG A 166 15.93 -2.86 1.05
N ILE A 167 15.03 -2.26 0.27
CA ILE A 167 14.41 -2.94 -0.87
C ILE A 167 15.42 -3.23 -1.99
N ARG A 168 16.46 -2.40 -2.15
CA ARG A 168 17.56 -2.72 -3.09
C ARG A 168 18.38 -3.91 -2.60
N ALA A 169 18.60 -4.02 -1.28
CA ALA A 169 19.32 -5.16 -0.72
C ALA A 169 18.55 -6.48 -0.93
N THR A 170 17.22 -6.47 -0.84
CA THR A 170 16.39 -7.66 -1.11
C THR A 170 16.40 -8.05 -2.58
N ALA A 171 16.49 -7.08 -3.50
CA ALA A 171 16.72 -7.37 -4.93
C ALA A 171 18.05 -8.07 -5.19
N LEU A 172 19.13 -7.64 -4.53
CA LEU A 172 20.42 -8.32 -4.63
C LEU A 172 20.36 -9.76 -4.10
N ILE A 173 19.59 -10.01 -3.03
CA ILE A 173 19.35 -11.37 -2.53
C ILE A 173 18.64 -12.20 -3.59
N LEU A 174 17.57 -11.68 -4.19
CA LEU A 174 16.81 -12.38 -5.24
C LEU A 174 17.71 -12.81 -6.41
N GLU A 175 18.58 -11.91 -6.88
CA GLU A 175 19.46 -12.14 -8.03
C GLU A 175 20.63 -13.10 -7.74
N ASN A 176 21.19 -13.06 -6.53
CA ASN A 176 22.46 -13.72 -6.22
C ASN A 176 22.32 -14.95 -5.29
N ARG A 177 21.13 -15.20 -4.73
CA ARG A 177 20.82 -16.43 -3.98
C ARG A 177 20.40 -17.55 -4.92
N ARG A 178 20.83 -18.77 -4.63
CA ARG A 178 20.30 -19.99 -5.23
C ARG A 178 19.01 -20.36 -4.50
N TRP A 179 17.92 -20.41 -5.24
CA TRP A 179 16.62 -20.80 -4.74
C TRP A 179 16.42 -22.29 -5.01
N GLU A 180 16.18 -23.06 -3.95
CA GLU A 180 15.89 -24.50 -4.06
C GLU A 180 14.40 -24.78 -4.25
N ASP A 181 13.55 -23.90 -3.71
CA ASP A 181 12.10 -23.94 -3.83
C ASP A 181 11.61 -22.76 -4.67
N GLU A 182 10.92 -23.08 -5.78
CA GLU A 182 10.33 -22.10 -6.69
C GLU A 182 9.13 -21.36 -6.07
N GLU A 183 8.41 -21.99 -5.12
CA GLU A 183 7.32 -21.34 -4.41
C GLU A 183 7.85 -20.26 -3.46
N ASP A 184 8.87 -20.59 -2.64
CA ASP A 184 9.57 -19.63 -1.78
C ASP A 184 10.10 -18.46 -2.60
N ARG A 185 10.79 -18.75 -3.73
CA ARG A 185 11.30 -17.74 -4.66
C ARG A 185 10.18 -16.87 -5.19
N ARG A 186 9.07 -17.45 -5.65
CA ARG A 186 7.92 -16.72 -6.21
C ARG A 186 7.33 -15.75 -5.19
N HIS A 187 7.15 -16.17 -3.93
CA HIS A 187 6.67 -15.28 -2.86
C HIS A 187 7.67 -14.15 -2.59
N TYR A 188 8.96 -14.46 -2.52
CA TYR A 188 10.01 -13.47 -2.33
C TYR A 188 10.08 -12.45 -3.47
N GLU A 189 10.13 -12.95 -4.71
CA GLU A 189 10.22 -12.17 -5.94
C GLU A 189 9.04 -11.22 -6.10
N SER A 190 7.83 -11.66 -5.78
CA SER A 190 6.64 -10.79 -5.78
C SER A 190 6.77 -9.60 -4.81
N GLY A 191 7.34 -9.81 -3.63
CA GLY A 191 7.57 -8.73 -2.65
C GLY A 191 8.65 -7.76 -3.08
N VAL A 192 9.76 -8.28 -3.61
CA VAL A 192 10.85 -7.45 -4.16
C VAL A 192 10.34 -6.56 -5.29
N ARG A 193 9.63 -7.15 -6.27
CA ARG A 193 9.07 -6.43 -7.41
C ARG A 193 8.02 -5.40 -6.97
N MET A 194 7.10 -5.76 -6.07
CA MET A 194 6.13 -4.82 -5.52
C MET A 194 6.82 -3.63 -4.83
N GLY A 195 7.78 -3.90 -3.93
CA GLY A 195 8.47 -2.87 -3.18
C GLY A 195 9.30 -1.95 -4.06
N LEU A 196 10.06 -2.50 -5.03
CA LEU A 196 10.79 -1.69 -6.02
C LEU A 196 9.82 -0.84 -6.83
N GLY A 197 8.76 -1.44 -7.37
CA GLY A 197 7.78 -0.73 -8.18
C GLY A 197 7.15 0.45 -7.45
N ILE A 198 6.69 0.24 -6.20
CA ILE A 198 6.12 1.30 -5.35
C ILE A 198 7.20 2.36 -5.07
N PHE A 199 8.41 1.95 -4.69
CA PHE A 199 9.49 2.89 -4.39
C PHE A 199 9.82 3.78 -5.59
N TYR A 200 10.07 3.21 -6.77
CA TYR A 200 10.35 3.96 -8.00
C TYR A 200 9.24 4.93 -8.34
N LEU A 201 7.97 4.52 -8.22
CA LEU A 201 6.85 5.42 -8.43
C LEU A 201 6.81 6.54 -7.41
N VAL A 202 6.99 6.28 -6.11
CA VAL A 202 7.03 7.36 -5.13
C VAL A 202 8.16 8.35 -5.45
N VAL A 203 9.38 7.87 -5.75
CA VAL A 203 10.52 8.72 -6.13
C VAL A 203 10.18 9.64 -7.30
N ALA A 204 9.50 9.12 -8.33
CA ALA A 204 9.14 9.88 -9.52
C ALA A 204 8.21 11.08 -9.22
N HIS A 205 7.51 11.08 -8.08
CA HIS A 205 6.61 12.17 -7.66
C HIS A 205 7.18 13.02 -6.51
N LEU A 206 8.38 12.70 -6.01
CA LEU A 206 9.00 13.51 -4.97
C LEU A 206 9.49 14.86 -5.54
N PRO A 207 9.46 15.94 -4.73
CA PRO A 207 10.10 17.19 -5.10
C PRO A 207 11.57 17.01 -5.51
N THR A 208 12.02 17.76 -6.52
CA THR A 208 13.36 17.64 -7.13
C THR A 208 14.51 17.70 -6.12
N ARG A 209 14.33 18.39 -4.99
CA ARG A 209 15.35 18.47 -3.92
C ARG A 209 15.65 17.10 -3.31
N ILE A 210 14.65 16.25 -3.18
CA ILE A 210 14.77 14.92 -2.58
C ILE A 210 15.32 13.93 -3.60
N ILE A 211 14.89 14.04 -4.86
CA ILE A 211 15.43 13.25 -5.97
C ILE A 211 16.96 13.39 -6.04
N ARG A 212 17.51 14.60 -5.91
CA ARG A 212 18.97 14.80 -5.92
C ARG A 212 19.71 14.02 -4.82
N VAL A 213 19.10 13.87 -3.64
CA VAL A 213 19.70 13.10 -2.54
C VAL A 213 19.66 11.61 -2.85
N LEU A 214 18.53 11.15 -3.40
CA LEU A 214 18.36 9.76 -3.82
C LEU A 214 19.31 9.39 -4.98
N GLU A 215 19.54 10.30 -5.92
CA GLU A 215 20.53 10.14 -7.00
C GLU A 215 21.96 9.98 -6.45
N MET A 216 22.33 10.72 -5.40
CA MET A 216 23.66 10.60 -4.78
C MET A 216 23.89 9.21 -4.14
N ILE A 217 22.85 8.53 -3.68
CA ILE A 217 22.92 7.15 -3.16
C ILE A 217 22.62 6.07 -4.22
N GLY A 218 22.45 6.49 -5.48
CA GLY A 218 22.30 5.61 -6.65
C GLY A 218 20.87 5.20 -6.99
N PHE A 219 19.85 5.96 -6.57
CA PHE A 219 18.48 5.79 -7.05
C PHE A 219 18.17 6.84 -8.11
N CYS A 220 17.68 6.39 -9.27
CA CYS A 220 17.10 7.27 -10.28
C CYS A 220 15.60 6.99 -10.34
N GLY A 221 14.76 8.02 -10.21
CA GLY A 221 13.32 7.88 -10.32
C GLY A 221 12.91 7.63 -11.76
N ASP A 222 12.72 6.37 -12.12
CA ASP A 222 12.17 5.98 -13.42
C ASP A 222 10.76 5.38 -13.25
N LYS A 223 9.76 6.13 -13.71
CA LYS A 223 8.35 5.74 -13.68
C LYS A 223 8.09 4.47 -14.49
N GLU A 224 8.72 4.32 -15.66
CA GLU A 224 8.46 3.20 -16.56
C GLU A 224 9.01 1.89 -15.97
N THR A 225 10.25 1.94 -15.47
CA THR A 225 10.83 0.83 -14.70
C THR A 225 9.98 0.48 -13.47
N GLY A 226 9.50 1.47 -12.74
CA GLY A 226 8.62 1.26 -11.59
C GLY A 226 7.31 0.53 -11.97
N LEU A 227 6.65 0.95 -13.05
CA LEU A 227 5.45 0.29 -13.56
C LEU A 227 5.74 -1.14 -14.04
N GLN A 228 6.86 -1.35 -14.72
CA GLN A 228 7.23 -2.69 -15.19
C GLN A 228 7.39 -3.67 -14.02
N TYR A 229 8.07 -3.27 -12.94
CA TYR A 229 8.18 -4.11 -11.73
C TYR A 229 6.81 -4.45 -11.13
N LEU A 230 5.86 -3.52 -11.12
CA LEU A 230 4.52 -3.78 -10.60
C LEU A 230 3.74 -4.75 -11.49
N TYR A 231 3.80 -4.59 -12.82
CA TYR A 231 3.16 -5.53 -13.75
C TYR A 231 3.77 -6.92 -13.65
N ASP A 232 5.09 -7.00 -13.53
CA ASP A 232 5.84 -8.23 -13.32
C ASP A 232 5.50 -8.91 -11.99
N SER A 233 5.19 -8.14 -10.94
CA SER A 233 4.69 -8.67 -9.66
C SER A 233 3.27 -9.21 -9.78
N VAL A 234 2.37 -8.50 -10.47
CA VAL A 234 0.99 -8.98 -10.71
C VAL A 234 1.00 -10.28 -11.52
N ALA A 235 1.91 -10.40 -12.49
CA ALA A 235 2.04 -11.59 -13.34
C ALA A 235 2.50 -12.85 -12.59
N LEU A 236 3.08 -12.73 -11.38
CA LEU A 236 3.42 -13.85 -10.52
C LEU A 236 2.15 -14.38 -9.82
N ASP A 237 1.30 -15.06 -10.59
CA ASP A 237 0.03 -15.60 -10.11
C ASP A 237 0.23 -16.59 -8.95
N GLY A 238 -0.71 -16.57 -8.00
CA GLY A 238 -0.62 -17.31 -6.74
C GLY A 238 0.36 -16.74 -5.71
N SER A 239 1.17 -15.72 -6.06
CA SER A 239 2.04 -15.06 -5.07
C SER A 239 1.26 -14.19 -4.09
N LEU A 240 1.87 -13.98 -2.92
CA LEU A 240 1.25 -13.23 -1.84
C LEU A 240 1.11 -11.74 -2.16
N ARG A 241 2.04 -11.13 -2.92
CA ARG A 241 1.99 -9.70 -3.25
C ARG A 241 1.23 -9.38 -4.53
N SER A 242 0.91 -10.35 -5.39
CA SER A 242 0.20 -10.08 -6.65
C SER A 242 -1.13 -9.33 -6.45
N PRO A 243 -2.05 -9.73 -5.53
CA PRO A 243 -3.29 -8.98 -5.31
C PRO A 243 -3.05 -7.57 -4.74
N LEU A 244 -2.11 -7.42 -3.80
CA LEU A 244 -1.79 -6.09 -3.24
C LEU A 244 -1.18 -5.17 -4.30
N THR A 245 -0.37 -5.72 -5.20
CA THR A 245 0.21 -4.98 -6.32
C THR A 245 -0.86 -4.57 -7.32
N ALA A 246 -1.80 -5.47 -7.63
CA ALA A 246 -2.95 -5.17 -8.49
C ALA A 246 -3.79 -4.02 -7.91
N LEU A 247 -4.08 -4.08 -6.60
CA LEU A 247 -4.77 -3.01 -5.88
C LEU A 247 -4.03 -1.67 -6.03
N PHE A 248 -2.71 -1.66 -5.80
CA PHE A 248 -1.90 -0.44 -5.91
C PHE A 248 -1.85 0.11 -7.35
N LEU A 249 -1.65 -0.75 -8.37
CA LEU A 249 -1.65 -0.33 -9.78
C LEU A 249 -2.97 0.30 -10.20
N LEU A 250 -4.09 -0.27 -9.76
CA LEU A 250 -5.42 0.29 -10.02
C LEU A 250 -5.56 1.66 -9.37
N CYS A 251 -5.24 1.80 -8.08
CA CYS A 251 -5.21 3.10 -7.41
C CYS A 251 -4.29 4.09 -8.14
N TYR A 252 -3.11 3.65 -8.57
CA TYR A 252 -2.16 4.50 -9.27
C TYR A 252 -2.77 5.03 -10.59
N ASN A 253 -3.28 4.13 -11.42
CA ASN A 253 -3.78 4.44 -12.75
C ASN A 253 -5.13 5.18 -12.76
N THR A 254 -5.99 5.01 -11.74
CA THR A 254 -7.35 5.60 -11.73
C THR A 254 -7.56 6.72 -10.70
N ILE A 255 -6.62 6.91 -9.78
CA ILE A 255 -6.71 7.93 -8.71
C ILE A 255 -5.46 8.81 -8.71
N ILE A 256 -4.28 8.24 -8.50
CA ILE A 256 -3.04 9.01 -8.28
C ILE A 256 -2.65 9.82 -9.53
N THR A 257 -2.68 9.21 -10.71
CA THR A 257 -2.41 9.90 -11.99
C THR A 257 -3.28 11.13 -12.19
N TYR A 258 -4.57 11.01 -11.91
CA TYR A 258 -5.53 12.11 -12.03
C TYR A 258 -5.37 13.17 -10.94
N LEU A 259 -5.11 12.76 -9.69
CA LEU A 259 -4.91 13.68 -8.57
C LEU A 259 -3.71 14.60 -8.79
N PHE A 260 -2.62 14.07 -9.36
CA PHE A 260 -1.40 14.82 -9.63
C PHE A 260 -1.33 15.41 -11.05
N GLY A 261 -2.34 15.19 -11.91
CA GLY A 261 -2.37 15.70 -13.28
C GLY A 261 -1.31 15.08 -14.20
N LEU A 262 -0.95 13.81 -14.00
CA LEU A 262 0.19 13.11 -14.62
C LEU A 262 -0.14 12.44 -15.97
N ALA A 263 -1.13 12.96 -16.69
CA ALA A 263 -1.80 12.35 -17.83
C ALA A 263 -2.63 11.09 -17.47
N ASP A 264 -3.25 10.48 -18.48
CA ASP A 264 -4.08 9.30 -18.31
C ASP A 264 -3.26 8.11 -17.80
N GLY A 265 -3.85 7.34 -16.88
CA GLY A 265 -3.29 6.06 -16.46
C GLY A 265 -3.44 4.97 -17.51
N ASP A 266 -2.80 3.83 -17.30
CA ASP A 266 -2.97 2.67 -18.18
C ASP A 266 -4.32 1.98 -17.91
N LEU A 267 -5.38 2.48 -18.57
CA LEU A 267 -6.74 1.98 -18.39
C LEU A 267 -6.95 0.59 -19.01
N VAL A 268 -6.18 0.23 -20.05
CA VAL A 268 -6.32 -1.05 -20.75
C VAL A 268 -5.81 -2.19 -19.88
N SER A 269 -4.60 -2.06 -19.35
CA SER A 269 -4.06 -3.05 -18.42
C SER A 269 -4.86 -3.08 -17.12
N SER A 270 -5.31 -1.92 -16.64
CA SER A 270 -6.18 -1.83 -15.46
C SER A 270 -7.48 -2.62 -15.64
N GLU A 271 -8.13 -2.54 -16.80
CA GLU A 271 -9.35 -3.30 -17.09
C GLU A 271 -9.10 -4.82 -17.11
N TYR A 272 -7.95 -5.26 -17.64
CA TYR A 272 -7.56 -6.67 -17.59
C TYR A 272 -7.30 -7.15 -16.15
N ILE A 273 -6.51 -6.38 -15.38
CA ILE A 273 -6.14 -6.69 -14.00
C ILE A 273 -7.41 -6.79 -13.14
N ILE A 274 -8.29 -5.80 -13.20
CA ILE A 274 -9.47 -5.77 -12.33
C ILE A 274 -10.43 -6.92 -12.63
N LYS A 275 -10.65 -7.25 -13.91
CA LYS A 275 -11.49 -8.39 -14.30
C LYS A 275 -10.93 -9.71 -13.81
N ASN A 276 -9.60 -9.88 -13.79
CA ASN A 276 -8.98 -11.07 -13.23
C ASN A 276 -9.08 -11.11 -11.70
N MET A 277 -8.86 -9.99 -11.01
CA MET A 277 -9.01 -9.92 -9.57
C MET A 277 -10.45 -10.19 -9.13
N LEU A 278 -11.45 -9.70 -9.86
CA LEU A 278 -12.86 -9.98 -9.59
C LEU A 278 -13.28 -11.44 -9.87
N LYS A 279 -12.52 -12.21 -10.64
CA LYS A 279 -12.74 -13.68 -10.71
C LYS A 279 -12.36 -14.36 -9.38
N LYS A 280 -11.31 -13.87 -8.71
CA LYS A 280 -10.84 -14.40 -7.42
C LYS A 280 -11.62 -13.82 -6.23
N TYR A 281 -11.96 -12.54 -6.30
CA TYR A 281 -12.62 -11.76 -5.24
C TYR A 281 -13.92 -11.12 -5.74
N PRO A 282 -14.93 -11.91 -6.15
CA PRO A 282 -16.12 -11.39 -6.84
C PRO A 282 -16.98 -10.45 -6.01
N ARG A 283 -16.82 -10.48 -4.67
CA ARG A 283 -17.55 -9.61 -3.74
C ARG A 283 -16.62 -8.69 -2.93
N GLY A 284 -15.36 -8.56 -3.33
CA GLY A 284 -14.41 -7.70 -2.63
C GLY A 284 -14.73 -6.23 -2.84
N THR A 285 -15.00 -5.50 -1.74
CA THR A 285 -15.42 -4.09 -1.79
C THR A 285 -14.38 -3.21 -2.47
N LEU A 286 -13.08 -3.47 -2.24
CA LEU A 286 -11.98 -2.70 -2.82
C LEU A 286 -11.93 -2.83 -4.35
N TYR A 287 -12.06 -4.05 -4.87
CA TYR A 287 -12.03 -4.27 -6.32
C TYR A 287 -13.33 -3.83 -7.00
N LEU A 288 -14.49 -4.03 -6.38
CA LEU A 288 -15.74 -3.46 -6.92
C LEU A 288 -15.67 -1.94 -7.01
N PHE A 289 -15.15 -1.29 -5.96
CA PHE A 289 -14.93 0.15 -5.94
C PHE A 289 -13.97 0.60 -7.04
N LEU A 290 -12.80 -0.05 -7.17
CA LEU A 290 -11.81 0.30 -8.19
C LEU A 290 -12.29 0.02 -9.61
N TYR A 291 -13.14 -0.99 -9.81
CA TYR A 291 -13.74 -1.20 -11.12
C TYR A 291 -14.74 -0.10 -11.47
N GLY A 292 -15.58 0.31 -10.50
CA GLY A 292 -16.44 1.47 -10.64
C GLY A 292 -15.65 2.73 -10.97
N ARG A 293 -14.54 2.97 -10.26
CA ARG A 293 -13.63 4.10 -10.50
C ARG A 293 -12.99 4.06 -11.88
N LEU A 294 -12.58 2.89 -12.36
CA LEU A 294 -12.07 2.71 -13.72
C LEU A 294 -13.12 3.10 -14.78
N LEU A 295 -14.37 2.64 -14.62
CA LEU A 295 -15.46 2.98 -15.52
C LEU A 295 -15.82 4.46 -15.47
N GLU A 296 -15.77 5.08 -14.29
CA GLU A 296 -15.98 6.53 -14.13
C GLU A 296 -14.94 7.32 -14.93
N VAL A 297 -13.67 6.96 -14.82
CA VAL A 297 -12.57 7.59 -15.58
C VAL A 297 -12.77 7.40 -17.09
N LYS A 298 -13.34 6.27 -17.54
CA LYS A 298 -13.70 6.02 -18.95
C LYS A 298 -14.96 6.78 -19.40
N GLY A 299 -15.67 7.46 -18.48
CA GLY A 299 -16.93 8.15 -18.76
C GLY A 299 -18.15 7.21 -18.83
N GLU A 300 -18.01 5.96 -18.41
CA GLU A 300 -19.08 4.95 -18.40
C GLU A 300 -19.92 5.04 -17.11
N PHE A 301 -20.48 6.23 -16.84
CA PHE A 301 -21.05 6.60 -15.54
C PHE A 301 -22.17 5.69 -15.02
N ASP A 302 -23.07 5.19 -15.88
CA ASP A 302 -24.17 4.32 -15.44
C ASP A 302 -23.66 2.99 -14.89
N GLN A 303 -22.65 2.40 -15.55
CA GLN A 303 -22.03 1.17 -15.10
C GLN A 303 -21.17 1.42 -13.85
N ALA A 304 -20.47 2.55 -13.80
CA ALA A 304 -19.70 2.97 -12.64
C ALA A 304 -20.59 3.08 -11.39
N ILE A 305 -21.74 3.76 -11.49
CA ILE A 305 -22.71 3.91 -10.39
C ILE A 305 -23.17 2.54 -9.89
N ASN A 306 -23.51 1.61 -10.77
CA ASN A 306 -23.95 0.27 -10.37
C ASN A 306 -22.86 -0.48 -9.58
N LEU A 307 -21.62 -0.49 -10.07
CA LEU A 307 -20.52 -1.16 -9.39
C LEU A 307 -20.16 -0.50 -8.05
N LEU A 308 -20.18 0.83 -7.99
CA LEU A 308 -19.94 1.56 -6.76
C LEU A 308 -21.07 1.28 -5.75
N LEU A 309 -22.33 1.22 -6.18
CA LEU A 309 -23.43 0.80 -5.31
C LEU A 309 -23.26 -0.64 -4.80
N ASP A 310 -22.83 -1.56 -5.65
CA ASP A 310 -22.52 -2.93 -5.25
C ASP A 310 -21.39 -2.94 -4.20
N SER A 311 -20.31 -2.15 -4.40
CA SER A 311 -19.21 -2.05 -3.43
C SER A 311 -19.67 -1.55 -2.06
N LEU A 312 -20.73 -0.72 -2.02
CA LEU A 312 -21.33 -0.23 -0.78
C LEU A 312 -22.20 -1.26 -0.04
N THR A 313 -22.71 -2.27 -0.74
CA THR A 313 -23.68 -3.24 -0.17
C THR A 313 -23.05 -4.57 0.23
N VAL A 314 -21.86 -4.90 -0.29
CA VAL A 314 -21.16 -6.15 0.04
C VAL A 314 -20.57 -6.19 1.45
N GLN A 315 -20.55 -5.06 2.16
CA GLN A 315 -20.08 -4.94 3.54
C GLN A 315 -20.73 -3.75 4.25
N ASP A 316 -20.87 -3.80 5.57
CA ASP A 316 -21.43 -2.73 6.39
C ASP A 316 -20.48 -2.19 7.49
N LYS A 317 -19.35 -2.89 7.74
CA LYS A 317 -18.40 -2.57 8.81
C LYS A 317 -17.45 -1.42 8.47
N TRP A 318 -16.96 -1.34 7.23
CA TRP A 318 -15.96 -0.37 6.81
C TRP A 318 -16.60 0.90 6.25
N ARG A 319 -16.96 1.80 7.16
CA ARG A 319 -17.66 3.06 6.87
C ARG A 319 -16.89 3.97 5.90
N GLN A 320 -15.57 3.93 5.94
CA GLN A 320 -14.69 4.73 5.10
C GLN A 320 -14.90 4.42 3.62
N MET A 321 -14.99 3.13 3.27
CA MET A 321 -15.36 2.69 1.91
C MET A 321 -16.76 3.18 1.52
N ARG A 322 -17.69 3.28 2.49
CA ARG A 322 -19.02 3.84 2.23
C ARG A 322 -18.98 5.31 1.86
N ASN A 323 -18.17 6.08 2.58
CA ASN A 323 -17.97 7.50 2.27
C ASN A 323 -17.29 7.67 0.90
N LEU A 324 -16.23 6.90 0.64
CA LEU A 324 -15.49 6.99 -0.61
C LEU A 324 -16.36 6.61 -1.82
N GLY A 325 -17.08 5.49 -1.76
CA GLY A 325 -18.03 5.12 -2.81
C GLY A 325 -19.15 6.15 -3.02
N SER A 326 -19.68 6.72 -1.93
CA SER A 326 -20.69 7.79 -2.02
C SER A 326 -20.14 9.06 -2.71
N TRP A 327 -18.86 9.37 -2.50
CA TRP A 327 -18.20 10.51 -3.15
C TRP A 327 -18.04 10.30 -4.66
N GLU A 328 -17.61 9.11 -5.09
CA GLU A 328 -17.49 8.80 -6.53
C GLU A 328 -18.88 8.72 -7.21
N ILE A 329 -19.89 8.12 -6.56
CA ILE A 329 -21.27 8.08 -7.09
C ILE A 329 -21.83 9.50 -7.27
N MET A 330 -21.56 10.38 -6.32
CA MET A 330 -21.96 11.79 -6.38
C MET A 330 -21.39 12.47 -7.62
N TRP A 331 -20.11 12.25 -7.93
CA TRP A 331 -19.48 12.81 -9.13
C TRP A 331 -20.07 12.23 -10.40
N CYS A 332 -20.30 10.91 -10.47
CA CYS A 332 -20.98 10.28 -11.60
C CYS A 332 -22.34 10.93 -11.89
N TYR A 333 -23.18 11.14 -10.87
CA TYR A 333 -24.46 11.84 -11.05
C TYR A 333 -24.28 13.30 -11.46
N SER A 334 -23.27 13.99 -10.90
CA SER A 334 -22.97 15.38 -11.25
C SER A 334 -22.53 15.53 -12.71
N PHE A 335 -21.70 14.61 -13.23
CA PHE A 335 -21.30 14.60 -14.64
C PHE A 335 -22.47 14.30 -15.59
N LYS A 336 -23.48 13.56 -15.12
CA LYS A 336 -24.73 13.33 -15.84
C LYS A 336 -25.77 14.45 -15.67
N PHE A 337 -25.45 15.54 -14.96
CA PHE A 337 -26.38 16.62 -14.61
C PHE A 337 -27.58 16.16 -13.76
N GLU A 338 -27.48 15.01 -13.08
CA GLU A 338 -28.54 14.47 -12.22
C GLU A 338 -28.45 15.03 -10.80
N TRP A 339 -28.60 16.35 -10.65
CA TRP A 339 -28.30 17.05 -9.39
C TRP A 339 -29.12 16.55 -8.20
N LYS A 340 -30.38 16.14 -8.41
CA LYS A 340 -31.22 15.58 -7.33
C LYS A 340 -30.65 14.29 -6.75
N ASN A 341 -30.02 13.46 -7.57
CA ASN A 341 -29.38 12.23 -7.10
C ASN A 341 -28.04 12.56 -6.42
N ALA A 342 -27.21 13.43 -7.02
CA ALA A 342 -25.97 13.90 -6.43
C ALA A 342 -26.19 14.52 -5.02
N GLN A 343 -27.25 15.32 -4.85
CA GLN A 343 -27.64 15.92 -3.57
C GLN A 343 -27.81 14.90 -2.44
N LYS A 344 -28.37 13.71 -2.72
CA LYS A 344 -28.58 12.66 -1.70
C LYS A 344 -27.26 12.19 -1.09
N TYR A 345 -26.26 11.96 -1.93
CA TYR A 345 -24.93 11.51 -1.50
C TYR A 345 -24.15 12.63 -0.83
N LEU A 346 -24.27 13.87 -1.31
CA LEU A 346 -23.67 15.05 -0.66
C LEU A 346 -24.28 15.32 0.72
N ASP A 347 -25.60 15.16 0.86
CA ASP A 347 -26.30 15.30 2.13
C ASP A 347 -25.90 14.22 3.14
N PHE A 348 -25.69 12.99 2.67
CA PHE A 348 -25.10 11.92 3.47
C PHE A 348 -23.66 12.28 3.90
N LEU A 349 -22.79 12.62 2.96
CA LEU A 349 -21.37 12.90 3.21
C LEU A 349 -21.17 14.08 4.17
N ARG A 350 -21.92 15.18 4.02
CA ARG A 350 -21.80 16.34 4.92
C ARG A 350 -22.22 16.04 6.36
N LYS A 351 -23.09 15.03 6.57
CA LYS A 351 -23.57 14.62 7.89
C LYS A 351 -22.67 13.57 8.53
N GLU A 352 -22.16 12.64 7.72
CA GLU A 352 -21.46 11.45 8.18
C GLU A 352 -19.94 11.52 8.04
N SER A 353 -19.40 12.24 7.05
CA SER A 353 -17.95 12.23 6.80
C SER A 353 -17.27 13.42 7.45
N ARG A 354 -16.19 13.14 8.18
CA ARG A 354 -15.32 14.16 8.79
C ARG A 354 -14.18 14.61 7.88
N TRP A 355 -14.05 14.01 6.69
CA TRP A 355 -12.88 14.19 5.83
C TRP A 355 -12.73 15.62 5.31
N SER A 356 -13.79 16.18 4.72
CA SER A 356 -13.79 17.59 4.29
C SER A 356 -15.18 18.22 4.37
N PRO A 357 -15.65 18.56 5.60
CA PRO A 357 -16.99 19.13 5.80
C PRO A 357 -17.24 20.39 4.96
N ALA A 358 -16.20 21.20 4.74
CA ALA A 358 -16.25 22.39 3.90
C ALA A 358 -16.53 22.04 2.43
N ILE A 359 -15.80 21.08 1.85
CA ILE A 359 -16.00 20.66 0.46
C ILE A 359 -17.39 20.06 0.29
N TYR A 360 -17.82 19.14 1.17
CA TYR A 360 -19.15 18.54 1.06
C TYR A 360 -20.28 19.55 1.15
N THR A 361 -20.18 20.52 2.08
CA THR A 361 -21.18 21.57 2.25
C THR A 361 -21.23 22.50 1.04
N TYR A 362 -20.06 22.90 0.53
CA TYR A 362 -19.96 23.77 -0.63
C TYR A 362 -20.50 23.10 -1.89
N THR A 363 -20.10 21.86 -2.16
CA THR A 363 -20.58 21.09 -3.32
C THR A 363 -22.08 20.79 -3.19
N TYR A 364 -22.60 20.55 -1.98
CA TYR A 364 -24.04 20.42 -1.74
C TYR A 364 -24.81 21.69 -2.11
N ALA A 365 -24.31 22.86 -1.73
CA ALA A 365 -24.91 24.14 -2.09
C ALA A 365 -24.93 24.36 -3.62
N ILE A 366 -23.84 23.98 -4.31
CA ILE A 366 -23.76 24.02 -5.78
C ILE A 366 -24.84 23.11 -6.40
N ALA A 367 -24.93 21.85 -5.94
CA ALA A 367 -25.91 20.90 -6.46
C ALA A 367 -27.35 21.34 -6.21
N LEU A 368 -27.63 22.01 -5.08
CA LEU A 368 -28.94 22.63 -4.81
C LEU A 368 -29.25 23.77 -5.78
N TYR A 369 -28.28 24.65 -6.03
CA TYR A 369 -28.45 25.77 -6.96
C TYR A 369 -28.79 25.30 -8.38
N TYR A 370 -28.01 24.35 -8.92
CA TYR A 370 -28.26 23.80 -10.26
C TYR A 370 -29.56 22.99 -10.32
N GLY A 371 -29.90 22.25 -9.26
CA GLY A 371 -31.18 21.53 -9.19
C GLY A 371 -32.42 22.43 -9.21
N ILE A 372 -32.33 23.65 -8.64
CA ILE A 372 -33.40 24.66 -8.74
C ILE A 372 -33.47 25.24 -10.16
N TRP A 373 -32.32 25.45 -10.80
CA TRP A 373 -32.24 26.03 -12.13
C TRP A 373 -32.86 25.11 -13.19
N GLU A 374 -32.59 23.81 -13.14
CA GLU A 374 -33.21 22.83 -14.04
C GLU A 374 -34.72 22.69 -13.84
N GLY A 375 -35.21 22.76 -12.59
CA GLY A 375 -36.64 22.70 -12.32
C GLY A 375 -37.45 23.93 -12.76
N LYS A 376 -36.78 24.98 -13.27
CA LYS A 376 -37.39 26.21 -13.77
C LYS A 376 -37.45 26.30 -15.30
N ASN A 377 -36.70 25.45 -16.01
CA ASN A 377 -36.78 25.26 -17.45
C ASN A 377 -37.66 24.04 -17.76
#